data_AF-A0A3N5KZE7-F1
#
_entry.id   AF-A0A3N5KZE7-F1
#
_cell.length_a   1.000
_cell.length_b   1.000
_cell.length_c   1.000
_cell.angle_alpha   90.00
_cell.angle_beta   90.00
_cell.angle_gamma   90.00
#
_symmetry.space_group_name_H-M   'P 1'
#
loop_
_entity.id
_entity.type
_entity.pdbx_description
1 polymer ?
#
loop_
_entity_poly.entity_id
_entity_poly.type
_entity_poly.pdbx_seq_one_letter_code
_entity_poly.pdbx_strand_id
1 'polypeptide(L)'
;MVVSGDSIRVRTVRPSGHGGNMGASYLIRVPRRTALERIESSNGRIQVTGIEGAARLETSNGSIEANALSGALTARTSNGSVRVGRVLGELNIDTSNGSIRASAGKLERPVTLHTSNGSIELSVEALGGSGVNVSTSNASITLRLPSSAAASLTASTSNGSITNQFESEFRGRSGKNHLDGTIGAGGPRIRLDTSNGSIRLLRL
;
A
#
# COMPACT_ATOMS: atom_id res chain seq x y z
N MET A 1 11.83 11.10 -26.78
CA MET A 1 11.40 11.92 -25.61
C MET A 1 10.72 13.16 -26.17
N VAL A 2 9.55 13.52 -25.65
CA VAL A 2 8.83 14.73 -26.07
C VAL A 2 8.70 15.63 -24.85
N VAL A 3 9.09 16.90 -24.99
CA VAL A 3 8.95 17.94 -23.96
C VAL A 3 7.91 18.94 -24.47
N SER A 4 6.90 19.23 -23.67
CA SER A 4 5.83 20.18 -24.02
C SER A 4 5.45 20.97 -22.79
N GLY A 5 5.75 22.27 -22.78
CA GLY A 5 5.54 23.14 -21.62
C GLY A 5 6.29 22.62 -20.40
N ASP A 6 5.53 22.28 -19.36
CA ASP A 6 5.96 21.74 -18.07
C ASP A 6 5.91 20.19 -17.99
N SER A 7 5.62 19.51 -19.11
CA SER A 7 5.51 18.05 -19.17
C SER A 7 6.65 17.37 -19.94
N ILE A 8 7.09 16.22 -19.42
CA ILE A 8 8.06 15.33 -20.08
C ILE A 8 7.40 13.97 -20.33
N ARG A 9 7.39 13.52 -21.58
CA ARG A 9 6.93 12.18 -21.96
C ARG A 9 8.08 11.34 -22.53
N VAL A 10 8.32 10.20 -21.87
CA VAL A 10 9.27 9.17 -22.33
C VAL A 10 8.47 7.94 -22.75
N ARG A 11 8.73 7.44 -23.96
CA ARG A 11 8.11 6.22 -24.51
C ARG A 11 9.18 5.41 -25.21
N THR A 12 9.29 4.14 -24.85
CA THR A 12 10.06 3.15 -25.60
C THR A 12 9.22 2.61 -26.74
N VAL A 13 9.76 2.61 -27.95
CA VAL A 13 9.14 1.95 -29.11
C VAL A 13 9.92 0.68 -29.39
N ARG A 14 9.24 -0.47 -29.45
CA ARG A 14 9.86 -1.73 -29.82
C ARG A 14 10.28 -1.66 -31.31
N PRO A 15 11.55 -1.94 -31.65
CA PRO A 15 11.97 -2.06 -33.04
C PRO A 15 11.20 -3.17 -33.76
N SER A 16 10.68 -2.89 -34.95
CA SER A 16 10.10 -3.92 -35.84
C SER A 16 11.19 -4.82 -36.42
N GLY A 17 10.86 -6.09 -36.68
CA GLY A 17 11.77 -7.04 -37.35
C GLY A 17 12.85 -7.67 -36.47
N HIS A 18 12.90 -7.34 -35.17
CA HIS A 18 13.84 -7.93 -34.22
C HIS A 18 13.14 -8.93 -33.28
N GLY A 19 13.64 -10.17 -33.27
CA GLY A 19 13.23 -11.22 -32.34
C GLY A 19 13.97 -11.11 -30.99
N GLY A 20 13.45 -11.80 -29.97
CA GLY A 20 14.09 -11.90 -28.65
C GLY A 20 13.60 -10.89 -27.60
N ASN A 21 14.17 -11.01 -26.40
CA ASN A 21 13.85 -10.18 -25.26
C ASN A 21 14.49 -8.80 -25.43
N MET A 22 13.65 -7.75 -25.38
CA MET A 22 14.09 -6.37 -25.44
C MET A 22 13.56 -5.62 -24.22
N GLY A 23 14.41 -4.75 -23.67
CA GLY A 23 14.07 -3.91 -22.54
C GLY A 23 14.75 -2.56 -22.66
N ALA A 24 14.20 -1.58 -21.95
CA ALA A 24 14.82 -0.29 -21.76
C ALA A 24 14.91 -0.02 -20.26
N SER A 25 16.01 0.61 -19.85
CA SER A 25 16.19 1.09 -18.48
C SER A 25 16.32 2.61 -18.52
N TYR A 26 15.63 3.28 -17.61
CA TYR A 26 15.64 4.73 -17.50
C TYR A 26 15.98 5.13 -16.06
N LEU A 27 16.88 6.10 -15.94
CA LEU A 27 17.09 6.85 -14.72
C LEU A 27 16.69 8.30 -15.00
N ILE A 28 15.57 8.73 -14.41
CA ILE A 28 15.02 10.07 -14.60
C ILE A 28 15.10 10.80 -13.26
N ARG A 29 15.75 11.95 -13.23
CA ARG A 29 15.80 12.83 -12.07
C ARG A 29 14.87 14.01 -12.32
N VAL A 30 13.97 14.27 -11.38
CA VAL A 30 13.01 15.37 -11.42
C VAL A 30 13.08 16.17 -10.12
N PRO A 31 12.66 17.45 -10.12
CA PRO A 31 12.43 18.19 -8.89
C PRO A 31 11.47 17.44 -7.95
N ARG A 32 11.65 17.57 -6.63
CA ARG A 32 10.86 16.82 -5.64
C ARG A 32 9.36 17.06 -5.74
N ARG A 33 8.96 18.29 -6.08
CA ARG A 33 7.56 18.72 -6.17
C ARG A 33 6.88 18.30 -7.48
N THR A 34 7.59 17.62 -8.38
CA THR A 34 7.02 17.14 -9.64
C THR A 34 5.92 16.12 -9.37
N ALA A 35 4.77 16.31 -10.02
CA ALA A 35 3.73 15.29 -10.08
C ALA A 35 4.11 14.22 -11.11
N LEU A 36 4.17 12.97 -10.68
CA LEU A 36 4.38 11.81 -11.55
C LEU A 36 3.02 11.29 -11.99
N GLU A 37 2.41 11.95 -12.98
CA GLU A 37 1.04 11.68 -13.42
C GLU A 37 0.81 10.23 -13.85
N ARG A 38 1.80 9.63 -14.54
CA ARG A 38 1.68 8.28 -15.08
C ARG A 38 3.04 7.66 -15.38
N ILE A 39 3.44 6.68 -14.58
CA ILE A 39 4.61 5.83 -14.85
C ILE A 39 4.11 4.41 -15.07
N GLU A 40 4.28 3.91 -16.29
CA GLU A 40 3.77 2.61 -16.72
C GLU A 40 4.88 1.69 -17.21
N SER A 41 4.75 0.40 -16.91
CA SER A 41 5.67 -0.65 -17.36
C SER A 41 4.93 -1.97 -17.50
N SER A 42 5.20 -2.80 -18.51
CA SER A 42 4.57 -4.13 -18.55
C SER A 42 5.27 -5.12 -17.61
N ASN A 43 6.61 -5.13 -17.60
CA ASN A 43 7.42 -6.14 -16.90
C ASN A 43 8.51 -5.56 -16.01
N GLY A 44 8.98 -4.36 -16.32
CA GLY A 44 10.07 -3.71 -15.61
C GLY A 44 9.63 -3.22 -14.24
N ARG A 45 10.57 -3.26 -13.28
CA ARG A 45 10.41 -2.64 -11.96
C ARG A 45 10.22 -1.13 -12.10
N ILE A 46 9.32 -0.57 -11.31
CA ILE A 46 9.19 0.87 -11.12
C ILE A 46 9.74 1.21 -9.74
N GLN A 47 10.72 2.12 -9.68
CA GLN A 47 11.29 2.61 -8.43
C GLN A 47 11.17 4.13 -8.38
N VAL A 48 10.57 4.65 -7.31
CA VAL A 48 10.41 6.09 -7.06
C VAL A 48 10.92 6.43 -5.66
N THR A 49 11.63 7.54 -5.53
CA THR A 49 12.17 7.98 -4.23
C THR A 49 12.17 9.49 -4.10
N GLY A 50 11.75 10.01 -2.94
CA GLY A 50 11.94 11.41 -2.58
C GLY A 50 11.02 12.39 -3.33
N ILE A 51 9.77 11.98 -3.60
CA ILE A 51 8.78 12.79 -4.31
C ILE A 51 7.76 13.37 -3.32
N GLU A 52 7.59 14.68 -3.39
CA GLU A 52 6.62 15.46 -2.62
C GLU A 52 5.31 15.66 -3.40
N GLY A 53 5.36 15.60 -4.74
CA GLY A 53 4.18 15.59 -5.60
C GLY A 53 3.41 14.26 -5.54
N ALA A 54 2.24 14.23 -6.18
CA ALA A 54 1.49 12.98 -6.34
C ALA A 54 2.22 12.02 -7.31
N ALA A 55 2.08 10.72 -7.11
CA ALA A 55 2.67 9.69 -7.96
C ALA A 55 1.68 8.59 -8.30
N ARG A 56 1.58 8.26 -9.60
CA ARG A 56 0.80 7.13 -10.11
C ARG A 56 1.71 6.13 -10.83
N LEU A 57 1.83 4.95 -10.25
CA LEU A 57 2.74 3.88 -10.69
C LEU A 57 1.93 2.66 -11.09
N GLU A 58 2.15 2.14 -12.28
CA GLU A 58 1.38 1.02 -12.80
C GLU A 58 2.26 0.02 -13.55
N THR A 59 2.13 -1.27 -13.23
CA THR A 59 2.80 -2.30 -14.00
C THR A 59 2.06 -3.63 -14.02
N SER A 60 2.14 -4.42 -15.09
CA SER A 60 1.46 -5.72 -15.09
C SER A 60 2.22 -6.76 -14.24
N ASN A 61 3.52 -6.88 -14.44
CA ASN A 61 4.35 -7.94 -13.84
C ASN A 61 5.50 -7.41 -12.97
N GLY A 62 5.85 -6.14 -13.12
CA GLY A 62 6.96 -5.53 -12.39
C GLY A 62 6.65 -5.33 -10.91
N SER A 63 7.71 -5.29 -10.09
CA SER A 63 7.60 -4.79 -8.71
C SER A 63 7.50 -3.26 -8.70
N ILE A 64 6.79 -2.72 -7.73
CA ILE A 64 6.75 -1.28 -7.46
C ILE A 64 7.42 -1.02 -6.12
N GLU A 65 8.45 -0.17 -6.11
CA GLU A 65 9.13 0.28 -4.90
C GLU A 65 9.06 1.79 -4.79
N ALA A 66 8.45 2.28 -3.71
CA ALA A 66 8.23 3.70 -3.46
C ALA A 66 8.74 4.09 -2.07
N ASN A 67 9.65 5.05 -1.97
CA ASN A 67 10.26 5.44 -0.70
C ASN A 67 10.27 6.96 -0.51
N ALA A 68 10.17 7.42 0.74
CA ALA A 68 10.20 8.83 1.10
C ALA A 68 9.22 9.67 0.27
N LEU A 69 7.93 9.30 0.32
CA LEU A 69 6.86 9.98 -0.39
C LEU A 69 6.04 10.85 0.55
N SER A 70 5.85 12.12 0.18
CA SER A 70 5.00 13.05 0.95
C SER A 70 3.66 13.33 0.27
N GLY A 71 3.59 13.23 -1.06
CA GLY A 71 2.35 13.35 -1.82
C GLY A 71 1.54 12.05 -1.85
N ALA A 72 0.39 12.10 -2.51
CA ALA A 72 -0.47 10.93 -2.71
C ALA A 72 0.20 9.89 -3.61
N LEU A 73 0.14 8.61 -3.23
CA LEU A 73 0.63 7.50 -4.02
C LEU A 73 -0.53 6.60 -4.46
N THR A 74 -0.66 6.39 -5.76
CA THR A 74 -1.43 5.28 -6.34
C THR A 74 -0.47 4.28 -6.98
N ALA A 75 -0.46 3.03 -6.51
CA ALA A 75 0.36 1.96 -7.05
C ALA A 75 -0.50 0.76 -7.46
N ARG A 76 -0.38 0.32 -8.72
CA ARG A 76 -1.15 -0.80 -9.26
C ARG A 76 -0.25 -1.83 -9.92
N THR A 77 -0.45 -3.11 -9.59
CA THR A 77 0.20 -4.20 -10.34
C THR A 77 -0.61 -5.47 -10.39
N SER A 78 -0.47 -6.33 -11.39
CA SER A 78 -1.20 -7.60 -11.41
C SER A 78 -0.43 -8.69 -10.64
N ASN A 79 0.87 -8.80 -10.91
CA ASN A 79 1.68 -9.93 -10.41
C ASN A 79 2.85 -9.51 -9.51
N GLY A 80 3.24 -8.24 -9.54
CA GLY A 80 4.39 -7.79 -8.76
C GLY A 80 4.05 -7.48 -7.31
N SER A 81 5.06 -7.57 -6.46
CA SER A 81 4.97 -7.04 -5.09
C SER A 81 5.06 -5.52 -5.09
N VAL A 82 4.38 -4.91 -4.12
CA VAL A 82 4.44 -3.47 -3.88
C VAL A 82 5.09 -3.24 -2.53
N ARG A 83 6.20 -2.48 -2.52
CA ARG A 83 6.88 -2.07 -1.30
C ARG A 83 6.84 -0.56 -1.20
N VAL A 84 6.26 -0.07 -0.12
CA VAL A 84 6.20 1.35 0.19
C VAL A 84 6.89 1.57 1.52
N GLY A 85 8.00 2.31 1.49
CA GLY A 85 8.65 2.82 2.70
C GLY A 85 7.83 3.95 3.32
N ARG A 86 8.48 4.84 4.09
CA ARG A 86 7.79 5.95 4.78
C ARG A 86 6.97 6.80 3.80
N VAL A 87 5.64 6.78 3.97
CA VAL A 87 4.68 7.64 3.29
C VAL A 87 3.92 8.53 4.28
N LEU A 88 3.69 9.79 3.90
CA LEU A 88 2.91 10.77 4.68
C LEU A 88 1.58 11.15 4.01
N GLY A 89 1.49 10.99 2.69
CA GLY A 89 0.30 11.29 1.91
C GLY A 89 -0.73 10.15 1.89
N GLU A 90 -1.77 10.34 1.07
CA GLU A 90 -2.75 9.28 0.77
C GLU A 90 -2.06 8.08 0.11
N LEU A 91 -2.47 6.88 0.49
CA LEU A 91 -1.91 5.64 -0.06
C LEU A 91 -3.03 4.77 -0.64
N ASN A 92 -2.96 4.50 -1.93
CA ASN A 92 -3.86 3.59 -2.63
C ASN A 92 -3.05 2.53 -3.37
N ILE A 93 -3.07 1.29 -2.90
CA ILE A 93 -2.33 0.17 -3.49
C ILE A 93 -3.27 -0.96 -3.84
N ASP A 94 -3.21 -1.40 -5.10
CA ASP A 94 -3.94 -2.54 -5.60
C ASP A 94 -2.99 -3.53 -6.28
N THR A 95 -3.06 -4.82 -5.88
CA THR A 95 -2.42 -5.90 -6.65
C THR A 95 -3.20 -7.19 -6.68
N SER A 96 -3.16 -7.97 -7.76
CA SER A 96 -3.91 -9.24 -7.79
C SER A 96 -3.16 -10.35 -7.04
N ASN A 97 -1.87 -10.52 -7.32
CA ASN A 97 -1.11 -11.69 -6.86
C ASN A 97 0.07 -11.36 -5.96
N GLY A 98 0.57 -10.12 -5.99
CA GLY A 98 1.76 -9.75 -5.22
C GLY A 98 1.45 -9.38 -3.78
N SER A 99 2.44 -9.53 -2.91
CA SER A 99 2.34 -9.02 -1.54
C SER A 99 2.49 -7.49 -1.50
N ILE A 100 1.83 -6.89 -0.51
CA ILE A 100 1.95 -5.47 -0.20
C ILE A 100 2.67 -5.33 1.13
N ARG A 101 3.78 -4.58 1.14
CA ARG A 101 4.43 -4.12 2.37
C ARG A 101 4.45 -2.61 2.38
N ALA A 102 3.82 -1.98 3.36
CA ALA A 102 3.75 -0.53 3.48
C ALA A 102 4.15 -0.05 4.88
N SER A 103 4.85 1.08 4.95
CA SER A 103 5.19 1.77 6.20
C SER A 103 4.69 3.21 6.15
N ALA A 104 3.67 3.53 6.92
CA ALA A 104 3.16 4.89 7.03
C ALA A 104 3.73 5.58 8.27
N GLY A 105 4.04 6.88 8.12
CA GLY A 105 4.37 7.73 9.26
C GLY A 105 3.13 8.04 10.10
N LYS A 106 2.87 9.33 10.33
CA LYS A 106 1.60 9.78 10.92
C LYS A 106 0.50 9.74 9.86
N LEU A 107 -0.53 8.92 10.09
CA LEU A 107 -1.68 8.79 9.20
C LEU A 107 -2.65 9.96 9.33
N GLU A 108 -2.37 11.00 8.57
CA GLU A 108 -3.27 12.14 8.38
C GLU A 108 -4.16 11.98 7.14
N ARG A 109 -3.83 11.04 6.24
CA ARG A 109 -4.56 10.77 5.00
C ARG A 109 -4.99 9.29 4.90
N PRO A 110 -6.02 8.97 4.10
CA PRO A 110 -6.53 7.61 3.98
C PRO A 110 -5.50 6.64 3.44
N VAL A 111 -5.58 5.39 3.90
CA VAL A 111 -4.80 4.27 3.38
C VAL A 111 -5.76 3.18 2.93
N THR A 112 -5.65 2.79 1.67
CA THR A 112 -6.39 1.67 1.07
C THR A 112 -5.39 0.70 0.45
N LEU A 113 -5.34 -0.52 0.98
CA LEU A 113 -4.49 -1.59 0.48
C LEU A 113 -5.37 -2.79 0.12
N HIS A 114 -5.22 -3.30 -1.10
CA HIS A 114 -6.03 -4.42 -1.56
C HIS A 114 -5.19 -5.41 -2.37
N THR A 115 -5.36 -6.70 -2.07
CA THR A 115 -4.88 -7.77 -2.95
C THR A 115 -5.69 -9.05 -2.94
N SER A 116 -5.82 -9.76 -4.05
CA SER A 116 -6.55 -11.03 -4.05
C SER A 116 -5.78 -12.17 -3.38
N ASN A 117 -4.49 -12.32 -3.68
CA ASN A 117 -3.70 -13.50 -3.29
C ASN A 117 -2.46 -13.20 -2.44
N GLY A 118 -2.04 -11.94 -2.36
CA GLY A 118 -0.85 -11.55 -1.60
C GLY A 118 -1.10 -11.30 -0.12
N SER A 119 -0.09 -11.49 0.72
CA SER A 119 -0.15 -11.00 2.10
C SER A 119 -0.03 -9.47 2.12
N ILE A 120 -0.68 -8.83 3.09
CA ILE A 120 -0.54 -7.40 3.35
C ILE A 120 0.11 -7.20 4.71
N GLU A 121 1.21 -6.46 4.73
CA GLU A 121 1.86 -5.98 5.95
C GLU A 121 1.87 -4.45 5.95
N LEU A 122 1.18 -3.84 6.92
CA LEU A 122 1.13 -2.39 7.11
C LEU A 122 1.68 -2.05 8.49
N SER A 123 2.68 -1.18 8.55
CA SER A 123 3.19 -0.58 9.78
C SER A 123 2.83 0.89 9.81
N VAL A 124 2.29 1.37 10.94
CA VAL A 124 1.87 2.76 11.12
C VAL A 124 2.56 3.33 12.34
N GLU A 125 3.31 4.43 12.19
CA GLU A 125 4.00 5.07 13.32
C GLU A 125 3.04 5.82 14.25
N ALA A 126 2.03 6.49 13.69
CA ALA A 126 1.02 7.20 14.47
C ALA A 126 -0.32 7.30 13.74
N LEU A 127 -1.42 7.19 14.47
CA LEU A 127 -2.77 7.42 13.97
C LEU A 127 -3.11 8.92 14.15
N GLY A 128 -3.38 9.63 13.06
CA GLY A 128 -3.77 11.04 13.12
C GLY A 128 -5.29 11.22 13.17
N GLY A 129 -5.98 10.70 12.16
CA GLY A 129 -7.44 10.83 12.06
C GLY A 129 -8.07 10.28 10.78
N SER A 130 -7.27 9.82 9.83
CA SER A 130 -7.77 9.19 8.60
C SER A 130 -7.96 7.69 8.76
N GLY A 131 -8.90 7.14 7.97
CA GLY A 131 -9.22 5.72 7.99
C GLY A 131 -8.17 4.85 7.30
N VAL A 132 -8.11 3.60 7.74
CA VAL A 132 -7.29 2.54 7.15
C VAL A 132 -8.22 1.43 6.67
N ASN A 133 -8.13 1.07 5.40
CA ASN A 133 -8.85 -0.05 4.81
C ASN A 133 -7.84 -1.01 4.19
N VAL A 134 -7.82 -2.25 4.68
CA VAL A 134 -6.91 -3.29 4.20
C VAL A 134 -7.71 -4.55 3.92
N SER A 135 -7.60 -5.09 2.72
CA SER A 135 -8.37 -6.28 2.34
C SER A 135 -7.58 -7.25 1.48
N THR A 136 -7.76 -8.56 1.73
CA THR A 136 -7.28 -9.60 0.82
C THR A 136 -8.12 -10.86 0.84
N SER A 137 -8.32 -11.52 -0.30
CA SER A 137 -9.16 -12.72 -0.32
C SER A 137 -8.48 -13.93 0.33
N ASN A 138 -7.22 -14.20 -0.03
CA ASN A 138 -6.63 -15.51 0.21
C ASN A 138 -5.47 -15.57 1.22
N ALA A 139 -4.89 -14.43 1.59
CA ALA A 139 -3.69 -14.40 2.42
C ALA A 139 -3.87 -13.56 3.70
N SER A 140 -2.84 -13.56 4.55
CA SER A 140 -2.92 -12.91 5.86
C SER A 140 -2.75 -11.39 5.77
N ILE A 141 -3.39 -10.70 6.70
CA ILE A 141 -3.19 -9.27 6.96
C ILE A 141 -2.45 -9.12 8.28
N THR A 142 -1.36 -8.37 8.29
CA THR A 142 -0.65 -7.96 9.50
C THR A 142 -0.66 -6.44 9.58
N LEU A 143 -1.28 -5.91 10.63
CA LEU A 143 -1.28 -4.49 10.94
C LEU A 143 -0.46 -4.26 12.22
N ARG A 144 0.57 -3.41 12.13
CA ARG A 144 1.38 -2.96 13.28
C ARG A 144 1.03 -1.52 13.61
N LEU A 145 0.65 -1.29 14.86
CA LEU A 145 0.26 0.01 15.40
C LEU A 145 1.15 0.37 16.61
N PRO A 146 1.32 1.66 16.94
CA PRO A 146 1.99 2.05 18.17
C PRO A 146 1.23 1.50 19.39
N SER A 147 1.93 1.21 20.48
CA SER A 147 1.31 0.74 21.73
C SER A 147 0.26 1.72 22.30
N SER A 148 0.39 3.01 22.00
CA SER A 148 -0.55 4.07 22.38
C SER A 148 -1.68 4.30 21.36
N ALA A 149 -1.90 3.38 20.42
CA ALA A 149 -2.91 3.54 19.38
C ALA A 149 -4.33 3.64 19.97
N ALA A 150 -5.13 4.56 19.40
CA ALA A 150 -6.56 4.66 19.67
C ALA A 150 -7.30 4.70 18.33
N ALA A 151 -8.26 3.78 18.15
CA ALA A 151 -8.99 3.61 16.89
C ALA A 151 -10.29 2.85 17.08
N SER A 152 -11.22 3.02 16.14
CA SER A 152 -12.36 2.11 15.97
C SER A 152 -11.97 1.01 15.01
N LEU A 153 -12.04 -0.25 15.43
CA LEU A 153 -11.52 -1.40 14.71
C LEU A 153 -12.66 -2.35 14.33
N THR A 154 -12.71 -2.68 13.04
CA THR A 154 -13.48 -3.81 12.52
C THR A 154 -12.54 -4.73 11.76
N ALA A 155 -12.41 -5.97 12.19
CA ALA A 155 -11.67 -7.01 11.48
C ALA A 155 -12.54 -8.25 11.27
N SER A 156 -12.52 -8.81 10.07
CA SER A 156 -13.33 -9.99 9.75
C SER A 156 -12.58 -11.00 8.89
N THR A 157 -12.77 -12.28 9.22
CA THR A 157 -12.35 -13.39 8.36
C THR A 157 -13.34 -14.55 8.35
N SER A 158 -13.41 -15.29 7.24
CA SER A 158 -14.30 -16.45 7.13
C SER A 158 -13.64 -17.71 7.68
N ASN A 159 -12.44 -18.03 7.19
CA ASN A 159 -11.75 -19.30 7.45
C ASN A 159 -10.48 -19.15 8.30
N GLY A 160 -10.09 -17.90 8.60
CA GLY A 160 -8.91 -17.59 9.41
C GLY A 160 -9.18 -17.44 10.91
N SER A 161 -8.18 -16.87 11.58
CA SER A 161 -8.30 -16.42 12.96
C SER A 161 -7.80 -14.98 13.09
N ILE A 162 -8.27 -14.28 14.12
CA ILE A 162 -7.84 -12.94 14.46
C ILE A 162 -7.04 -12.99 15.75
N THR A 163 -5.80 -12.48 15.72
CA THR A 163 -4.98 -12.27 16.91
C THR A 163 -4.87 -10.78 17.18
N ASN A 164 -5.19 -10.36 18.40
CA ASN A 164 -5.15 -8.96 18.81
C ASN A 164 -4.23 -8.76 20.01
N GLN A 165 -3.09 -8.07 19.81
CA GLN A 165 -2.18 -7.70 20.90
C GLN A 165 -2.63 -6.46 21.71
N PHE A 166 -3.79 -5.87 21.40
CA PHE A 166 -4.40 -4.75 22.14
C PHE A 166 -5.58 -5.22 23.00
N GLU A 167 -5.58 -6.47 23.44
CA GLU A 167 -6.71 -7.07 24.16
C GLU A 167 -7.09 -6.34 25.45
N SER A 168 -6.11 -5.81 26.19
CA SER A 168 -6.33 -5.05 27.44
C SER A 168 -6.99 -3.69 27.21
N GLU A 169 -6.73 -3.06 26.07
CA GLU A 169 -7.21 -1.75 25.68
C GLU A 169 -8.46 -1.82 24.79
N PHE A 170 -8.85 -3.03 24.38
CA PHE A 170 -9.95 -3.25 23.44
C PHE A 170 -11.29 -3.36 24.17
N ARG A 171 -12.28 -2.61 23.68
CA ARG A 171 -13.68 -2.67 24.13
C ARG A 171 -14.59 -2.95 22.95
N GLY A 172 -15.29 -4.08 22.99
CA GLY A 172 -16.23 -4.49 21.95
C GLY A 172 -16.40 -5.99 21.87
N ARG A 173 -16.88 -6.46 20.73
CA ARG A 173 -17.05 -7.89 20.44
C ARG A 173 -15.75 -8.45 19.90
N SER A 174 -15.25 -9.50 20.54
CA SER A 174 -14.08 -10.25 20.11
C SER A 174 -14.46 -11.72 19.99
N GLY A 175 -14.25 -12.28 18.80
CA GLY A 175 -14.43 -13.69 18.52
C GLY A 175 -13.26 -14.22 17.70
N LYS A 176 -13.26 -15.53 17.43
CA LYS A 176 -12.18 -16.19 16.69
C LYS A 176 -11.91 -15.54 15.32
N ASN A 177 -12.96 -15.14 14.62
CA ASN A 177 -12.92 -14.73 13.22
C ASN A 177 -13.59 -13.36 12.96
N HIS A 178 -14.03 -12.67 14.01
CA HIS A 178 -14.60 -11.34 13.92
C HIS A 178 -14.20 -10.51 15.14
N LEU A 179 -13.85 -9.25 14.91
CA LEU A 179 -13.48 -8.28 15.93
C LEU A 179 -14.15 -6.95 15.57
N ASP A 180 -14.95 -6.40 16.48
CA ASP A 180 -15.70 -5.17 16.25
C ASP A 180 -15.79 -4.37 17.55
N GLY A 181 -15.12 -3.23 17.58
CA GLY A 181 -15.01 -2.41 18.78
C GLY A 181 -14.04 -1.26 18.65
N THR A 182 -13.50 -0.85 19.79
CA THR A 182 -12.60 0.29 19.94
C THR A 182 -11.34 -0.12 20.67
N ILE A 183 -10.19 0.39 20.25
CA ILE A 183 -8.93 0.33 20.99
C ILE A 183 -8.73 1.68 21.68
N GLY A 184 -8.43 1.66 22.98
CA GLY A 184 -8.14 2.87 23.76
C GLY A 184 -9.34 3.82 23.82
N ALA A 185 -9.12 5.09 23.45
CA ALA A 185 -10.18 6.12 23.42
C ALA A 185 -11.08 6.05 22.17
N GLY A 186 -10.86 5.09 21.25
CA GLY A 186 -11.46 5.08 19.92
C GLY A 186 -10.77 6.04 18.94
N GLY A 187 -11.41 6.36 17.82
CA GLY A 187 -10.89 7.36 16.87
C GLY A 187 -11.05 6.94 15.39
N PRO A 188 -10.00 7.06 14.56
CA PRO A 188 -10.08 6.73 13.15
C PRO A 188 -10.51 5.28 12.93
N ARG A 189 -11.24 5.04 11.84
CA ARG A 189 -11.73 3.71 11.50
C ARG A 189 -10.63 2.89 10.85
N ILE A 190 -10.40 1.69 11.38
CA ILE A 190 -9.53 0.67 10.82
C ILE A 190 -10.40 -0.51 10.43
N ARG A 191 -10.37 -0.88 9.16
CA ARG A 191 -11.11 -2.01 8.59
C ARG A 191 -10.13 -2.99 7.97
N LEU A 192 -10.18 -4.24 8.44
CA LEU A 192 -9.33 -5.34 7.97
C LEU A 192 -10.22 -6.51 7.53
N ASP A 193 -10.14 -6.95 6.29
CA ASP A 193 -10.99 -8.03 5.78
C ASP A 193 -10.19 -9.10 5.03
N THR A 194 -10.39 -10.38 5.37
CA THR A 194 -9.89 -11.47 4.53
C THR A 194 -10.72 -12.74 4.57
N SER A 195 -10.91 -13.43 3.45
CA SER A 195 -11.73 -14.65 3.45
C SER A 195 -10.98 -15.85 4.04
N ASN A 196 -9.73 -16.08 3.64
CA ASN A 196 -9.00 -17.31 3.97
C ASN A 196 -7.76 -17.10 4.86
N GLY A 197 -7.26 -15.87 4.98
CA GLY A 197 -6.08 -15.57 5.78
C GLY A 197 -6.38 -15.28 7.25
N SER A 198 -5.34 -15.26 8.08
CA SER A 198 -5.46 -14.75 9.45
C SER A 198 -5.20 -13.25 9.49
N ILE A 199 -5.83 -12.56 10.42
CA ILE A 199 -5.59 -11.14 10.69
C ILE A 199 -4.79 -11.04 11.99
N ARG A 200 -3.68 -10.30 11.95
CA ARG A 200 -2.83 -10.06 13.11
C ARG A 200 -2.74 -8.56 13.36
N LEU A 201 -3.23 -8.14 14.52
CA LEU A 201 -2.97 -6.82 15.07
C LEU A 201 -1.82 -6.93 16.07
N LEU A 202 -0.71 -6.29 15.74
CA LEU A 202 0.52 -6.34 16.51
C LEU A 202 0.90 -4.95 17.01
N ARG A 203 1.64 -4.93 18.11
CA ARG A 203 2.33 -3.72 18.57
C ARG A 203 3.61 -3.53 17.74
N LEU A 204 3.96 -2.26 17.49
CA LEU A 204 5.29 -1.89 17.01
C LEU A 204 6.36 -2.17 18.08
#